data_AF-A0A523SIB0-F1
#
_entry.id   AF-A0A523SIB0-F1
#
_cell.length_a   1.000
_cell.length_b   1.000
_cell.length_c   1.000
_cell.angle_alpha   90.00
_cell.angle_beta   90.00
_cell.angle_gamma   90.00
#
_symmetry.space_group_name_H-M   'P 1'
#
loop_
_entity.id
_entity.type
_entity.pdbx_description
1 polymer ?
#
loop_
_entity_poly.entity_id
_entity_poly.type
_entity_poly.pdbx_seq_one_letter_code
_entity_poly.pdbx_strand_id
1 'polypeptide(L)'
;MKNNEIVITYHQKYCFIAQDSYLKVLRLTEEISKIEGSFRKSKKLSDEEDRLIAEKWGTRNDYIVLTIVFSALSLEACINNYAIERLSKRYLKNYLDKLNLVSKWIIIPQIVTGQQLDPGSEPIQNLGWLVNQRNNLVHFKTKKVKSGQLKASDFLWPVQAEKALDTVRIVVLALKKIDKTVNVDWLPSPELSQYIKKQIERI
;
A
#
# COMPACT_ATOMS: atom_id res chain seq x y z
N MET A 1 -37.44 11.92 15.37
CA MET A 1 -36.67 10.76 14.86
C MET A 1 -35.23 11.21 14.69
N LYS A 2 -34.26 10.60 15.39
CA LYS A 2 -32.84 10.86 15.10
C LYS A 2 -32.57 10.30 13.71
N ASN A 3 -32.12 11.15 12.78
CA ASN A 3 -31.61 10.71 11.49
C ASN A 3 -30.49 9.71 11.75
N ASN A 4 -30.73 8.43 11.47
CA ASN A 4 -29.67 7.42 11.44
C ASN A 4 -28.88 7.64 10.15
N GLU A 5 -27.96 8.60 10.17
CA GLU A 5 -27.01 8.77 9.08
C GLU A 5 -26.06 7.56 9.05
N ILE A 6 -26.07 6.83 7.93
CA ILE A 6 -25.12 5.76 7.66
C ILE A 6 -23.88 6.41 7.04
N VAL A 7 -22.77 6.43 7.78
CA VAL A 7 -21.48 6.92 7.27
C VAL A 7 -20.81 5.80 6.48
N ILE A 8 -20.74 5.96 5.16
CA ILE A 8 -20.00 5.04 4.28
C ILE A 8 -18.58 5.57 4.11
N THR A 9 -17.60 4.77 4.52
CA THR A 9 -16.17 5.07 4.33
C THR A 9 -15.50 3.91 3.60
N TYR A 10 -14.52 4.22 2.76
CA TYR A 10 -13.85 3.19 1.93
C TYR A 10 -12.44 2.82 2.44
N HIS A 11 -11.89 3.51 3.44
CA HIS A 11 -10.50 3.31 3.84
C HIS A 11 -10.21 1.87 4.28
N GLN A 12 -11.13 1.27 5.06
CA GLN A 12 -11.02 -0.13 5.50
C GLN A 12 -11.11 -1.10 4.32
N LYS A 13 -12.07 -0.88 3.42
CA LYS A 13 -12.26 -1.72 2.23
C LYS A 13 -11.04 -1.67 1.31
N TYR A 14 -10.45 -0.50 1.10
CA TYR A 14 -9.21 -0.35 0.33
C TYR A 14 -8.03 -1.03 1.02
N CYS A 15 -7.92 -0.91 2.35
CA CYS A 15 -6.90 -1.61 3.11
C CYS A 15 -7.03 -3.14 2.95
N PHE A 16 -8.26 -3.67 3.05
CA PHE A 16 -8.54 -5.08 2.85
C PHE A 16 -8.15 -5.56 1.44
N ILE A 17 -8.47 -4.81 0.39
CA ILE A 17 -8.06 -5.14 -0.98
C ILE A 17 -6.53 -5.15 -1.10
N ALA A 18 -5.83 -4.21 -0.48
CA ALA A 18 -4.37 -4.17 -0.47
C ALA A 18 -3.78 -5.38 0.26
N GLN A 19 -4.34 -5.77 1.41
CA GLN A 19 -3.94 -6.96 2.17
C GLN A 19 -4.12 -8.24 1.36
N ASP A 20 -5.32 -8.46 0.82
CA ASP A 20 -5.65 -9.64 0.01
C ASP A 20 -4.75 -9.73 -1.24
N SER A 21 -4.48 -8.60 -1.90
CA SER A 21 -3.55 -8.54 -3.03
C SER A 21 -2.13 -8.91 -2.60
N TYR A 22 -1.66 -8.41 -1.46
CA TYR A 22 -0.33 -8.72 -0.94
C TYR A 22 -0.19 -10.21 -0.58
N LEU A 23 -1.22 -10.84 -0.01
CA LEU A 23 -1.22 -12.28 0.24
C LEU A 23 -1.02 -13.08 -1.05
N LYS A 24 -1.64 -12.66 -2.16
CA LYS A 24 -1.46 -13.27 -3.47
C LYS A 24 -0.06 -13.05 -4.03
N VAL A 25 0.56 -11.88 -3.78
CA VAL A 25 1.98 -11.64 -4.12
C VAL A 25 2.88 -12.65 -3.42
N LEU A 26 2.67 -12.89 -2.13
CA LEU A 26 3.49 -13.82 -1.35
C LEU A 26 3.36 -15.25 -1.85
N ARG A 27 2.12 -15.71 -2.05
CA ARG A 27 1.84 -17.04 -2.62
C ARG A 27 2.51 -17.24 -3.98
N LEU A 28 2.35 -16.28 -4.90
CA LEU A 28 2.96 -16.38 -6.23
C LEU A 28 4.49 -16.33 -6.18
N THR A 29 5.07 -15.56 -5.25
CA THR A 29 6.53 -15.52 -5.05
C THR A 29 7.06 -16.90 -4.62
N GLU A 30 6.34 -17.57 -3.74
CA GLU A 30 6.68 -18.93 -3.29
C GLU A 30 6.54 -19.94 -4.44
N GLU A 31 5.42 -19.91 -5.18
CA GLU A 31 5.19 -20.80 -6.32
C GLU A 31 6.28 -20.65 -7.38
N ILE A 32 6.65 -19.41 -7.73
CA ILE A 32 7.75 -19.12 -8.67
C ILE A 32 9.07 -19.70 -8.12
N SER A 33 9.38 -19.46 -6.85
CA SER A 33 10.62 -19.94 -6.21
C SER A 33 10.72 -21.46 -6.20
N LYS A 34 9.61 -22.18 -6.03
CA LYS A 34 9.57 -23.65 -6.09
C LYS A 34 9.86 -24.18 -7.49
N ILE A 35 9.32 -23.54 -8.52
CA ILE A 35 9.59 -23.91 -9.93
C ILE A 35 11.06 -23.65 -10.25
N GLU A 36 11.59 -22.47 -9.90
CA GLU A 36 13.00 -22.11 -10.10
C GLU A 36 13.97 -23.00 -9.29
N GLY A 37 13.58 -23.39 -8.06
CA GLY A 37 14.37 -24.27 -7.19
C GLY A 37 14.41 -25.72 -7.69
N SER A 38 13.32 -26.20 -8.27
CA SER A 38 13.25 -27.51 -8.93
C SER A 38 14.16 -27.53 -10.18
N PHE A 39 14.26 -26.40 -10.87
CA PHE A 39 15.12 -26.22 -12.05
C PHE A 39 16.63 -26.25 -11.74
N ARG A 40 17.11 -25.76 -10.59
CA ARG A 40 18.54 -25.88 -10.23
C ARG A 40 19.03 -27.34 -10.24
N LYS A 41 18.12 -28.32 -10.18
CA LYS A 41 18.40 -29.76 -10.26
C LYS A 41 18.32 -30.33 -11.70
N SER A 42 17.54 -29.72 -12.60
CA SER A 42 17.31 -30.18 -13.99
C SER A 42 17.76 -29.11 -14.98
N LYS A 43 18.96 -29.28 -15.56
CA LYS A 43 19.78 -28.32 -16.34
C LYS A 43 19.12 -27.42 -17.41
N LYS A 44 17.82 -27.54 -17.77
CA LYS A 44 17.14 -26.67 -18.74
C LYS A 44 15.62 -26.65 -18.53
N LEU A 45 15.00 -25.47 -18.58
CA LEU A 45 13.53 -25.30 -18.60
C LEU A 45 12.98 -25.70 -19.97
N SER A 46 11.79 -26.30 -19.99
CA SER A 46 11.00 -26.45 -21.21
C SER A 46 10.32 -25.13 -21.58
N ASP A 47 10.00 -24.96 -22.87
CA ASP A 47 9.28 -23.78 -23.37
C ASP A 47 7.92 -23.58 -22.67
N GLU A 48 7.30 -24.65 -22.19
CA GLU A 48 6.04 -24.60 -21.45
C GLU A 48 6.22 -24.07 -20.03
N GLU A 49 7.28 -24.50 -19.32
CA GLU A 49 7.61 -24.00 -17.98
C GLU A 49 8.04 -22.52 -18.03
N ASP A 50 8.82 -22.13 -19.03
CA ASP A 50 9.21 -20.72 -19.23
C ASP A 50 7.98 -19.81 -19.41
N ARG A 51 6.99 -20.26 -20.18
CA ARG A 51 5.72 -19.54 -20.36
C ARG A 51 4.93 -19.46 -19.06
N LEU A 52 4.83 -20.56 -18.32
CA LEU A 52 4.11 -20.62 -17.05
C LEU A 52 4.74 -19.68 -16.00
N ILE A 53 6.08 -19.65 -15.93
CA ILE A 53 6.81 -18.73 -15.07
C ILE A 53 6.47 -17.30 -15.48
N ALA A 54 6.62 -16.94 -16.76
CA ALA A 54 6.34 -15.59 -17.26
C ALA A 54 4.91 -15.11 -16.95
N GLU A 55 3.91 -15.98 -17.11
CA GLU A 55 2.52 -15.71 -16.71
C GLU A 55 2.41 -15.40 -15.22
N LYS A 56 2.99 -16.25 -14.35
CA LYS A 56 2.99 -16.03 -12.90
C LYS A 56 3.68 -14.74 -12.50
N TRP A 57 4.79 -14.36 -13.16
CA TRP A 57 5.45 -13.07 -12.94
C TRP A 57 4.53 -11.90 -13.32
N GLY A 58 3.81 -11.99 -14.43
CA GLY A 58 2.81 -11.01 -14.86
C GLY A 58 1.71 -10.84 -13.81
N THR A 59 1.05 -11.93 -13.42
CA THR A 59 -0.01 -11.91 -12.41
C THR A 59 0.48 -11.38 -11.06
N ARG A 60 1.71 -11.74 -10.64
CA ARG A 60 2.29 -11.21 -9.40
C ARG A 60 2.48 -9.70 -9.47
N ASN A 61 2.93 -9.18 -10.61
CA ASN A 61 3.09 -7.74 -10.82
C ASN A 61 1.75 -7.01 -10.73
N ASP A 62 0.67 -7.58 -11.27
CA ASP A 62 -0.68 -7.01 -11.14
C ASP A 62 -1.07 -6.86 -9.66
N TYR A 63 -0.83 -7.89 -8.84
CA TYR A 63 -1.11 -7.82 -7.40
C TYR A 63 -0.19 -6.85 -6.64
N ILE A 64 1.05 -6.64 -7.08
CA ILE A 64 1.93 -5.59 -6.53
C ILE A 64 1.33 -4.22 -6.81
N VAL A 65 0.88 -3.96 -8.05
CA VAL A 65 0.22 -2.69 -8.42
C VAL A 65 -1.02 -2.45 -7.56
N LEU A 66 -1.89 -3.46 -7.45
CA LEU A 66 -3.10 -3.38 -6.63
C LEU A 66 -2.78 -3.04 -5.17
N THR A 67 -1.78 -3.70 -4.59
CA THR A 67 -1.36 -3.43 -3.20
C THR A 67 -0.93 -1.98 -3.01
N ILE A 68 -0.09 -1.45 -3.91
CA ILE A 68 0.43 -0.08 -3.83
C ILE A 68 -0.71 0.94 -3.99
N VAL A 69 -1.54 0.78 -5.02
CA VAL A 69 -2.62 1.73 -5.34
C VAL A 69 -3.66 1.75 -4.22
N PHE A 70 -4.12 0.59 -3.76
CA PHE A 70 -5.15 0.52 -2.72
C PHE A 70 -4.61 0.93 -1.34
N SER A 71 -3.31 0.77 -1.06
CA SER A 71 -2.69 1.34 0.14
C SER A 71 -2.76 2.88 0.16
N ALA A 72 -2.43 3.52 -0.97
CA ALA A 72 -2.53 4.98 -1.09
C ALA A 72 -3.99 5.47 -0.99
N LEU A 73 -4.92 4.80 -1.66
CA LEU A 73 -6.36 5.10 -1.58
C LEU A 73 -6.91 4.94 -0.16
N SER A 74 -6.45 3.92 0.57
CA SER A 74 -6.82 3.70 1.96
C SER A 74 -6.43 4.90 2.84
N LEU A 75 -5.18 5.36 2.74
CA LEU A 75 -4.71 6.52 3.49
C LEU A 75 -5.42 7.82 3.10
N GLU A 76 -5.73 8.00 1.82
CA GLU A 76 -6.50 9.17 1.35
C GLU A 76 -7.93 9.17 1.86
N ALA A 77 -8.63 8.04 1.78
CA ALA A 77 -9.97 7.90 2.34
C ALA A 77 -9.97 8.03 3.87
N CYS A 78 -8.92 7.55 4.55
CA CYS A 78 -8.80 7.60 6.01
C CYS A 78 -8.70 9.03 6.50
N ILE A 79 -7.76 9.82 5.97
CA ILE A 79 -7.56 11.20 6.43
C ILE A 79 -8.73 12.11 6.05
N ASN A 80 -9.37 11.87 4.89
CA ASN A 80 -10.59 12.57 4.51
C ASN A 80 -11.74 12.24 5.48
N ASN A 81 -11.92 10.98 5.86
CA ASN A 81 -12.93 10.59 6.84
C ASN A 81 -12.67 11.24 8.20
N TYR A 82 -11.42 11.19 8.68
CA TYR A 82 -11.00 11.87 9.90
C TYR A 82 -11.34 13.37 9.89
N ALA A 83 -11.06 14.08 8.79
CA ALA A 83 -11.41 15.49 8.65
C ALA A 83 -12.93 15.74 8.69
N ILE A 84 -13.73 14.86 8.08
CA ILE A 84 -15.19 14.97 8.08
C ILE A 84 -15.74 14.79 9.50
N GLU A 85 -15.26 13.77 10.21
CA GLU A 85 -15.69 13.46 11.59
C GLU A 85 -15.33 14.56 12.59
N ARG A 86 -14.20 15.26 12.37
CA ARG A 86 -13.67 16.25 13.33
C ARG A 86 -14.02 17.69 13.04
N LEU A 87 -14.21 18.04 11.77
CA LEU A 87 -14.40 19.42 11.34
C LEU A 87 -15.78 19.59 10.67
N SER A 88 -15.97 18.90 9.56
CA SER A 88 -17.22 18.72 8.80
C SER A 88 -16.91 18.46 7.32
N LYS A 89 -17.86 17.85 6.61
CA LYS A 89 -17.79 17.69 5.15
C LYS A 89 -17.62 19.01 4.40
N ARG A 90 -18.30 20.08 4.84
CA ARG A 90 -18.22 21.40 4.20
C ARG A 90 -16.83 22.02 4.36
N TYR A 91 -16.21 21.88 5.53
CA TYR A 91 -14.88 22.41 5.78
C TYR A 91 -13.82 21.69 4.94
N LEU A 92 -13.85 20.35 4.91
CA LEU A 92 -12.97 19.56 4.05
C LEU A 92 -13.08 20.00 2.58
N LYS A 93 -14.30 20.03 2.03
CA LYS A 93 -14.55 20.39 0.63
C LYS A 93 -14.04 21.79 0.26
N ASN A 94 -14.25 22.77 1.14
CA ASN A 94 -13.95 24.16 0.83
C ASN A 94 -12.47 24.51 1.00
N TYR A 95 -11.78 23.89 1.96
CA TYR A 95 -10.47 24.36 2.39
C TYR A 95 -9.35 23.33 2.32
N LEU A 96 -9.65 22.03 2.41
CA LEU A 96 -8.63 21.00 2.63
C LEU A 96 -8.54 19.99 1.47
N ASP A 97 -9.59 19.84 0.65
CA ASP A 97 -9.66 18.76 -0.32
C ASP A 97 -8.61 18.86 -1.44
N LYS A 98 -8.22 20.09 -1.81
CA LYS A 98 -7.20 20.35 -2.84
C LYS A 98 -5.75 20.11 -2.39
N LEU A 99 -5.53 19.85 -1.09
CA LEU A 99 -4.21 19.54 -0.59
C LEU A 99 -3.75 18.19 -1.15
N ASN A 100 -2.47 18.07 -1.51
CA ASN A 100 -1.91 16.77 -1.83
C ASN A 100 -1.95 15.86 -0.59
N LEU A 101 -1.88 14.53 -0.80
CA LEU A 101 -2.06 13.57 0.28
C LEU A 101 -1.08 13.77 1.45
N VAL A 102 0.21 14.04 1.18
CA VAL A 102 1.19 14.29 2.24
C VAL A 102 0.80 15.52 3.07
N SER A 103 0.44 16.62 2.40
CA SER A 103 -0.02 17.84 3.07
C SER A 103 -1.30 17.61 3.88
N LYS A 104 -2.24 16.78 3.40
CA LYS A 104 -3.44 16.39 4.17
C LYS A 104 -3.05 15.74 5.50
N TRP A 105 -2.09 14.81 5.50
CA TRP A 105 -1.63 14.10 6.70
C TRP A 105 -0.84 14.97 7.69
N ILE A 106 -0.33 16.14 7.29
CA ILE A 106 0.35 17.07 8.19
C ILE A 106 -0.64 18.14 8.70
N ILE A 107 -1.39 18.77 7.80
CA ILE A 107 -2.20 19.95 8.07
C ILE A 107 -3.50 19.59 8.81
N ILE A 108 -4.16 18.49 8.43
CA ILE A 108 -5.45 18.13 9.04
C ILE A 108 -5.30 17.83 10.53
N PRO A 109 -4.32 17.03 11.00
CA PRO A 109 -4.09 16.82 12.43
C PRO A 109 -3.75 18.12 13.16
N GLN A 110 -2.98 19.03 12.55
CA GLN A 110 -2.65 20.33 13.14
C GLN A 110 -3.89 21.17 13.42
N ILE A 111 -4.82 21.21 12.48
CA ILE A 111 -6.09 21.96 12.62
C ILE A 111 -6.97 21.32 13.70
N VAL A 112 -7.03 19.98 13.75
CA VAL A 112 -7.92 19.26 14.67
C VAL A 112 -7.40 19.25 16.10
N THR A 113 -6.09 19.09 16.28
CA THR A 113 -5.47 18.77 17.59
C THR A 113 -4.49 19.83 18.09
N GLY A 114 -4.09 20.79 17.26
CA GLY A 114 -2.99 21.71 17.54
C GLY A 114 -1.59 21.08 17.41
N GLN A 115 -1.50 19.80 17.07
CA GLN A 115 -0.26 19.06 16.85
C GLN A 115 -0.22 18.47 15.43
N GLN A 116 0.97 18.33 14.87
CA GLN A 116 1.17 17.77 13.54
C GLN A 116 2.10 16.56 13.57
N LEU A 117 2.00 15.72 12.54
CA LEU A 117 3.05 14.75 12.24
C LEU A 117 4.27 15.53 11.75
N ASP A 118 5.44 15.22 12.30
CA ASP A 118 6.70 15.86 11.89
C ASP A 118 6.98 15.54 10.40
N PRO A 119 7.12 16.57 9.52
CA PRO A 119 7.41 16.37 8.11
C PRO A 119 8.70 15.58 7.84
N GLY A 120 9.67 15.61 8.76
CA GLY A 120 10.92 14.86 8.68
C GLY A 120 10.82 13.43 9.20
N SER A 121 9.70 13.04 9.81
CA SER A 121 9.56 11.72 10.44
C SER A 121 9.37 10.58 9.44
N GLU A 122 9.76 9.37 9.85
CA GLU A 122 9.61 8.14 9.05
C GLU A 122 8.19 7.93 8.49
N PRO A 123 7.08 8.11 9.25
CA PRO A 123 5.73 7.98 8.71
C PRO A 123 5.48 8.87 7.50
N ILE A 124 5.90 10.13 7.56
CA ILE A 124 5.70 11.10 6.47
C ILE A 124 6.60 10.78 5.28
N GLN A 125 7.85 10.37 5.51
CA GLN A 125 8.74 9.93 4.43
C GLN A 125 8.20 8.69 3.71
N ASN A 126 7.67 7.71 4.46
CA ASN A 126 7.06 6.50 3.90
C ASN A 126 5.78 6.84 3.11
N LEU A 127 4.94 7.74 3.61
CA LEU A 127 3.79 8.25 2.88
C LEU A 127 4.21 8.94 1.56
N GLY A 128 5.23 9.79 1.59
CA GLY A 128 5.78 10.44 0.41
C GLY A 128 6.30 9.43 -0.63
N TRP A 129 7.01 8.40 -0.18
CA TRP A 129 7.42 7.28 -1.02
C TRP A 129 6.21 6.58 -1.66
N LEU A 130 5.18 6.24 -0.87
CA LEU A 130 3.98 5.54 -1.36
C LEU A 130 3.22 6.36 -2.41
N VAL A 131 3.07 7.67 -2.18
CA VAL A 131 2.45 8.60 -3.15
C VAL A 131 3.23 8.60 -4.46
N ASN A 132 4.57 8.66 -4.39
CA ASN A 132 5.42 8.62 -5.58
C ASN A 132 5.29 7.28 -6.32
N GLN A 133 5.26 6.15 -5.62
CA GLN A 133 5.05 4.84 -6.24
C GLN A 133 3.70 4.77 -6.95
N ARG A 134 2.62 5.17 -6.27
CA ARG A 134 1.28 5.23 -6.87
C ARG A 134 1.28 6.11 -8.12
N ASN A 135 1.87 7.31 -8.05
CA ASN A 135 1.90 8.25 -9.17
C ASN A 135 2.65 7.66 -10.38
N ASN A 136 3.78 6.99 -10.14
CA ASN A 136 4.54 6.33 -11.20
C ASN A 136 3.75 5.21 -11.88
N LEU A 137 2.88 4.52 -11.15
CA LEU A 137 2.03 3.45 -11.69
C LEU A 137 0.82 4.01 -12.47
N VAL A 138 0.08 4.95 -11.89
CA VAL A 138 -1.19 5.44 -12.46
C VAL A 138 -1.01 6.53 -13.53
N HIS A 139 0.14 7.20 -13.53
CA HIS A 139 0.52 8.19 -14.55
C HIS A 139 1.69 7.71 -15.40
N PHE A 140 1.88 6.39 -15.51
CA PHE A 140 2.98 5.82 -16.26
C PHE A 140 2.94 6.30 -17.72
N LYS A 141 4.02 6.98 -18.14
CA LYS A 141 4.25 7.32 -19.55
C LYS A 141 5.11 6.22 -20.16
N THR A 142 4.68 5.63 -21.27
CA THR A 142 5.42 4.58 -21.98
C THR A 142 6.87 5.00 -22.19
N LYS A 143 7.81 4.19 -21.70
CA LYS A 143 9.25 4.41 -21.88
C LYS A 143 9.79 3.40 -22.89
N LYS A 144 10.56 3.86 -23.88
CA LYS A 144 11.39 3.00 -24.73
C LYS A 144 12.76 2.91 -24.09
N VAL A 145 13.11 1.75 -23.54
CA VAL A 145 14.40 1.50 -22.90
C VAL A 145 15.12 0.41 -23.70
N LYS A 146 16.40 0.63 -24.04
CA LYS A 146 17.22 -0.41 -24.68
C LYS A 146 17.51 -1.51 -23.65
N SER A 147 17.57 -2.78 -24.07
CA SER A 147 17.77 -3.92 -23.16
C SER A 147 18.96 -3.73 -22.18
N GLY A 148 20.11 -3.21 -22.66
CA GLY A 148 21.28 -2.92 -21.83
C GLY A 148 21.17 -1.70 -20.90
N GLN A 149 20.03 -1.00 -20.87
CA GLN A 149 19.79 0.19 -20.06
C GLN A 149 18.70 -0.02 -18.99
N LEU A 150 18.14 -1.23 -18.90
CA LEU A 150 17.16 -1.59 -17.88
C LEU A 150 17.80 -1.50 -16.49
N LYS A 151 17.12 -0.80 -15.59
CA LYS A 151 17.52 -0.66 -14.18
C LYS A 151 16.57 -1.48 -13.30
N ALA A 152 17.04 -1.89 -12.12
CA ALA A 152 16.18 -2.56 -11.15
C ALA A 152 14.90 -1.77 -10.81
N SER A 153 14.97 -0.42 -10.88
CA SER A 153 13.83 0.49 -10.68
C SER A 153 12.77 0.43 -11.77
N ASP A 154 13.05 -0.20 -12.91
CA ASP A 154 12.07 -0.37 -13.99
C ASP A 154 11.15 -1.58 -13.76
N PHE A 155 11.40 -2.36 -12.70
CA PHE A 155 10.63 -3.55 -12.35
C PHE A 155 9.86 -3.38 -11.05
N LEU A 156 8.83 -4.22 -10.88
CA LEU A 156 8.05 -4.32 -9.66
C LEU A 156 8.52 -5.50 -8.81
N TRP A 157 8.75 -5.22 -7.54
CA TRP A 157 9.31 -6.15 -6.57
C TRP A 157 8.33 -6.37 -5.41
N PRO A 158 8.21 -7.60 -4.89
CA PRO A 158 7.36 -7.90 -3.74
C PRO A 158 7.59 -7.00 -2.52
N VAL A 159 8.83 -6.57 -2.28
CA VAL A 159 9.19 -5.64 -1.18
C VAL A 159 8.49 -4.28 -1.28
N GLN A 160 8.14 -3.82 -2.49
CA GLN A 160 7.36 -2.59 -2.67
C GLN A 160 5.92 -2.79 -2.19
N ALA A 161 5.33 -3.97 -2.41
CA ALA A 161 4.00 -4.29 -1.90
C ALA A 161 3.99 -4.37 -0.36
N GLU A 162 5.00 -5.02 0.24
CA GLU A 162 5.20 -5.07 1.70
C GLU A 162 5.29 -3.66 2.30
N LYS A 163 6.19 -2.84 1.76
CA LYS A 163 6.41 -1.47 2.25
C LYS A 163 5.17 -0.60 2.10
N ALA A 164 4.38 -0.77 1.03
CA ALA A 164 3.13 -0.03 0.85
C ALA A 164 2.11 -0.34 1.96
N LEU A 165 1.94 -1.62 2.29
CA LEU A 165 1.02 -2.04 3.33
C LEU A 165 1.49 -1.61 4.73
N ASP A 166 2.79 -1.71 5.00
CA ASP A 166 3.39 -1.23 6.25
C ASP A 166 3.26 0.29 6.41
N THR A 167 3.35 1.04 5.31
CA THR A 167 3.14 2.50 5.31
C THR A 167 1.74 2.84 5.81
N VAL A 168 0.70 2.09 5.42
CA VAL A 168 -0.67 2.31 5.94
C VAL A 168 -0.69 2.22 7.46
N ARG A 169 -0.10 1.15 8.00
CA ARG A 169 -0.04 0.92 9.46
C ARG A 169 0.72 2.02 10.17
N ILE A 170 1.95 2.33 9.74
CA ILE A 170 2.83 3.30 10.39
C ILE A 170 2.21 4.69 10.43
N VAL A 171 1.63 5.14 9.31
CA VAL A 171 1.04 6.48 9.18
C VAL A 171 -0.21 6.64 10.05
N VAL A 172 -1.11 5.65 10.05
CA VAL A 172 -2.33 5.69 10.88
C VAL A 172 -1.98 5.60 12.37
N LEU A 173 -0.99 4.78 12.75
CA LEU A 173 -0.52 4.72 14.14
C LEU A 173 0.15 6.03 14.57
N ALA A 174 0.86 6.73 13.68
CA ALA A 174 1.40 8.06 13.98
C ALA A 174 0.29 9.06 14.26
N LEU A 175 -0.80 9.04 13.50
CA LEU A 175 -1.99 9.85 13.79
C LEU A 175 -2.64 9.46 15.13
N LYS A 176 -2.77 8.17 15.43
CA LYS A 176 -3.27 7.67 16.73
C LYS A 176 -2.40 8.13 17.91
N LYS A 177 -1.10 8.33 17.72
CA LYS A 177 -0.22 8.85 18.77
C LYS A 177 -0.61 10.27 19.17
N ILE A 178 -0.96 11.10 18.20
CA ILE A 178 -1.38 12.50 18.38
C ILE A 178 -2.84 12.59 18.83
N ASP A 179 -3.72 11.81 18.22
CA ASP A 179 -5.15 11.73 18.57
C ASP A 179 -5.52 10.32 19.03
N LYS A 180 -5.64 10.15 20.35
CA LYS A 180 -5.96 8.86 20.99
C LYS A 180 -7.34 8.31 20.63
N THR A 181 -8.21 9.09 19.99
CA THR A 181 -9.56 8.66 19.65
C THR A 181 -9.68 8.07 18.23
N VAL A 182 -8.60 8.07 17.45
CA VAL A 182 -8.55 7.46 16.11
C VAL A 182 -8.77 5.94 16.21
N ASN A 183 -9.66 5.37 15.39
CA ASN A 183 -9.85 3.91 15.31
C ASN A 183 -8.72 3.29 14.47
N VAL A 184 -8.07 2.26 15.02
CA VAL A 184 -6.96 1.53 14.37
C VAL A 184 -7.22 0.03 14.24
N ASP A 185 -8.40 -0.45 14.64
CA ASP A 185 -8.73 -1.88 14.72
C ASP A 185 -8.84 -2.54 13.34
N TRP A 186 -8.95 -1.72 12.29
CA TRP A 186 -9.00 -2.13 10.89
C TRP A 186 -7.62 -2.28 10.24
N LEU A 187 -6.55 -1.90 10.94
CA LEU A 187 -5.20 -2.00 10.41
C LEU A 187 -4.76 -3.47 10.26
N PRO A 188 -3.91 -3.78 9.27
CA PRO A 188 -3.32 -5.11 9.15
C PRO A 188 -2.54 -5.45 10.42
N SER A 189 -2.80 -6.64 10.96
CA SER A 189 -2.11 -7.10 12.15
C SER A 189 -0.62 -7.33 11.85
N PRO A 190 0.30 -6.99 12.78
CA PRO A 190 1.72 -7.29 12.62
C PRO A 190 1.98 -8.80 12.45
N GLU A 191 1.13 -9.63 13.06
CA GLU A 191 1.25 -11.08 12.97
C GLU A 191 1.01 -11.59 11.56
N LEU A 192 0.23 -10.94 10.70
CA LEU A 192 0.04 -11.42 9.32
C LEU A 192 1.36 -11.42 8.53
N SER A 193 2.14 -10.34 8.62
CA SER A 193 3.47 -10.25 8.00
C SER A 193 4.47 -11.22 8.65
N GLN A 194 4.38 -11.43 9.97
CA GLN A 194 5.33 -12.27 10.73
C GLN A 194 5.00 -13.76 10.68
N TYR A 195 3.71 -14.11 10.64
CA TYR A 195 3.18 -15.47 10.44
C TYR A 195 3.51 -15.97 9.05
N ILE A 196 3.39 -15.11 8.02
CA ILE A 196 3.75 -15.51 6.66
C ILE A 196 5.27 -15.65 6.53
N LYS A 197 6.08 -14.74 7.11
CA LYS A 197 7.54 -14.93 7.20
C LYS A 197 7.91 -16.26 7.91
N LYS A 198 7.23 -16.60 9.00
CA LYS A 198 7.43 -17.87 9.73
C LYS A 198 6.97 -19.12 8.96
N GLN A 199 5.93 -19.04 8.13
CA GLN A 199 5.53 -20.15 7.26
C GLN A 199 6.52 -20.35 6.11
N ILE A 200 7.14 -19.26 5.64
CA ILE A 200 8.17 -19.25 4.60
C ILE A 200 9.52 -19.79 5.12
N GLU A 201 9.89 -19.51 6.38
CA GLU A 201 11.15 -19.98 6.99
C GLU A 201 11.12 -21.45 7.47
N ARG A 202 9.96 -22.12 7.42
CA ARG A 202 9.76 -23.50 7.92
C ARG A 202 9.77 -24.57 6.83
N ILE A 203 10.05 -24.21 5.58
CA ILE A 203 10.13 -25.09 4.39
C ILE A 203 11.53 -24.96 3.79
#